data_AF-A0A1Q7FVR5-F1
#
_entry.id   AF-A0A1Q7FVR5-F1
#
_cell.length_a   1.000
_cell.length_b   1.000
_cell.length_c   1.000
_cell.angle_alpha   90.00
_cell.angle_beta   90.00
_cell.angle_gamma   90.00
#
_symmetry.space_group_name_H-M   'P 1'
#
loop_
_entity.id
_entity.type
_entity.pdbx_description
1 polymer ?
#
loop_
_entity_poly.entity_id
_entity_poly.type
_entity_poly.pdbx_seq_one_letter_code
_entity_poly.pdbx_strand_id
1 'polypeptide(L)'
;MDIRRVLVGGIVASFVMGIIEMISEAVAGSGFWAPMVYMGATVLRGLQAVQAPVAFTFWGVVLGLMGHMMNSIILSFIFLALFARGSQARGTLITSGAAYGLAVFVMWYLVVPAIDPVLRQLNAPVFAVAHIMWGAALGLLASAGAEPALQVKTKTASA
;
A
#
# COMPACT_ATOMS: atom_id res chain seq x y z
N MET A 1 12.42 -12.80 -12.51
CA MET A 1 11.44 -11.86 -11.93
C MET A 1 11.68 -10.49 -12.53
N ASP A 2 10.68 -9.94 -13.22
CA ASP A 2 10.75 -8.56 -13.73
C ASP A 2 10.41 -7.57 -12.59
N ILE A 3 11.45 -7.06 -11.93
CA ILE A 3 11.32 -6.08 -10.84
C ILE A 3 10.56 -4.83 -11.29
N ARG A 4 10.76 -4.39 -12.55
CA ARG A 4 10.08 -3.20 -13.07
C ARG A 4 8.58 -3.39 -13.09
N ARG A 5 8.10 -4.56 -13.53
CA ARG A 5 6.67 -4.90 -13.54
C ARG A 5 6.07 -4.89 -12.14
N VAL A 6 6.78 -5.44 -11.15
CA VAL A 6 6.27 -5.45 -9.76
C VAL A 6 6.26 -4.05 -9.17
N LEU A 7 7.29 -3.23 -9.42
CA LEU A 7 7.34 -1.86 -8.92
C LEU A 7 6.27 -0.98 -9.56
N VAL A 8 6.11 -1.02 -10.88
CA VAL A 8 5.07 -0.25 -11.58
C VAL A 8 3.69 -0.73 -11.15
N GLY A 9 3.45 -2.04 -11.10
CA GLY A 9 2.18 -2.59 -10.64
C GLY A 9 1.90 -2.29 -9.17
N GLY A 10 2.92 -2.28 -8.32
CA GLY A 10 2.83 -1.92 -6.91
C GLY A 10 2.47 -0.45 -6.71
N ILE A 11 3.09 0.46 -7.49
CA ILE A 11 2.74 1.88 -7.49
C ILE A 11 1.29 2.07 -7.95
N VAL A 12 0.87 1.39 -9.02
CA VAL A 12 -0.52 1.46 -9.51
C VAL A 12 -1.49 0.93 -8.46
N ALA A 13 -1.19 -0.20 -7.82
CA ALA A 13 -2.01 -0.76 -6.75
C ALA A 13 -2.10 0.21 -5.56
N SER A 14 -1.00 0.84 -5.17
CA SER A 14 -0.96 1.87 -4.12
C SER A 14 -1.76 3.12 -4.47
N PHE A 15 -1.74 3.53 -5.74
CA PHE A 15 -2.52 4.65 -6.23
C PHE A 15 -4.02 4.35 -6.17
N VAL A 16 -4.44 3.18 -6.66
CA VAL A 16 -5.83 2.71 -6.58
C VAL A 16 -6.30 2.62 -5.13
N MET A 17 -5.47 2.04 -4.24
CA MET A 17 -5.73 1.99 -2.81
C MET A 17 -5.95 3.38 -2.22
N GLY A 18 -5.09 4.35 -2.56
CA GLY A 18 -5.21 5.73 -2.10
C GLY A 18 -6.50 6.40 -2.59
N ILE A 19 -6.89 6.21 -3.85
CA ILE A 19 -8.14 6.76 -4.39
C ILE A 19 -9.36 6.15 -3.72
N ILE A 20 -9.36 4.83 -3.47
CA ILE A 20 -10.43 4.15 -2.73
C ILE A 20 -10.59 4.80 -1.35
N GLU A 21 -9.49 4.96 -0.62
CA GLU A 21 -9.52 5.58 0.71
C GLU A 21 -10.08 7.01 0.65
N MET A 22 -9.61 7.82 -0.29
CA MET A 22 -10.08 9.21 -0.45
C MET A 22 -11.58 9.30 -0.75
N ILE A 23 -12.10 8.40 -1.60
CA ILE A 23 -13.54 8.33 -1.90
C ILE A 23 -14.31 7.86 -0.67
N SER A 24 -13.83 6.83 0.01
CA SER A 24 -14.49 6.28 1.21
C SER A 24 -14.54 7.30 2.35
N GLU A 25 -13.48 8.07 2.57
CA GLU A 25 -13.47 9.17 3.54
C GLU A 25 -14.40 10.32 3.15
N ALA A 26 -14.49 10.63 1.85
CA ALA A 26 -15.46 11.62 1.37
C ALA A 26 -16.90 11.18 1.66
N VAL A 27 -17.23 9.91 1.37
CA VAL A 27 -18.56 9.33 1.62
C VAL A 27 -18.86 9.23 3.12
N ALA A 28 -17.85 8.96 3.95
CA ALA A 28 -17.97 8.90 5.40
C ALA A 28 -18.09 10.29 6.08
N GLY A 29 -17.91 11.38 5.33
CA GLY A 29 -18.01 12.76 5.84
C GLY A 29 -16.70 13.35 6.36
N SER A 30 -15.60 12.61 6.34
CA SER A 30 -14.26 13.12 6.70
C SER A 30 -13.69 14.07 5.65
N GLY A 31 -14.13 13.93 4.39
CA GLY A 31 -13.70 14.75 3.26
C GLY A 31 -12.65 14.06 2.39
N PHE A 32 -12.67 14.35 1.08
CA PHE A 32 -11.85 13.67 0.07
C PHE A 32 -10.34 13.76 0.31
N TRP A 33 -9.88 14.89 0.86
CA TRP A 33 -8.46 15.13 1.10
C TRP A 33 -7.98 14.62 2.46
N ALA A 34 -8.87 14.09 3.30
CA ALA A 34 -8.57 13.69 4.67
C ALA A 34 -7.36 12.73 4.75
N PRO A 35 -7.27 11.63 3.97
CA PRO A 35 -6.12 10.73 4.06
C PRO A 35 -4.79 11.44 3.80
N MET A 36 -4.75 12.33 2.80
CA MET A 36 -3.53 13.03 2.41
C MET A 36 -3.13 14.05 3.46
N VAL A 37 -4.09 14.80 4.00
CA VAL A 37 -3.83 15.78 5.07
C VAL A 37 -3.39 15.09 6.35
N TYR A 38 -4.00 13.96 6.72
CA TYR A 38 -3.61 13.17 7.88
C TYR A 38 -2.19 12.62 7.73
N MET A 39 -1.83 12.03 6.59
CA MET A 39 -0.44 11.61 6.33
C MET A 39 0.53 12.80 6.32
N GLY A 40 0.12 13.94 5.78
CA GLY A 40 0.91 15.18 5.80
C GLY A 40 1.16 15.70 7.21
N ALA A 41 0.26 15.44 8.17
CA ALA A 41 0.36 15.86 9.56
C ALA A 41 1.53 15.19 10.31
N THR A 42 2.02 14.04 9.83
CA THR A 42 3.25 13.41 10.33
C THR A 42 4.45 14.36 10.25
N VAL A 43 4.49 15.20 9.21
CA VAL A 43 5.53 16.23 9.03
C VAL A 43 5.04 17.59 9.52
N LEU A 44 3.84 17.99 9.11
CA LEU A 44 3.21 19.26 9.48
C LEU A 44 2.43 19.09 10.78
N ARG A 45 3.14 19.08 11.91
CA ARG A 45 2.57 18.82 13.24
C ARG A 45 1.36 19.69 13.61
N GLY A 46 1.27 20.91 13.06
CA GLY A 46 0.10 21.78 13.25
C GLY A 46 -1.22 21.22 12.70
N LEU A 47 -1.17 20.26 11.77
CA LEU A 47 -2.34 19.60 11.20
C LEU A 47 -2.85 18.42 12.04
N GLN A 48 -2.16 18.03 13.12
CA GLN A 48 -2.54 16.86 13.94
C GLN A 48 -3.82 17.08 14.77
N ALA A 49 -4.27 18.33 14.88
CA ALA A 49 -5.53 18.70 15.55
C ALA A 49 -6.70 18.93 14.59
N VAL A 50 -6.49 18.76 13.27
CA VAL A 50 -7.55 18.97 12.28
C VAL A 50 -8.73 18.04 12.55
N GLN A 51 -9.94 18.56 12.33
CA GLN A 51 -11.19 17.85 12.54
C GLN A 51 -11.88 17.62 11.19
N ALA A 52 -12.65 16.54 11.10
CA ALA A 52 -13.56 16.32 9.99
C ALA A 52 -14.69 17.38 9.97
N PRO A 53 -15.14 17.85 8.79
CA PRO A 53 -14.60 17.55 7.47
C PRO A 53 -13.27 18.29 7.21
N VAL A 54 -12.30 17.57 6.67
CA VAL A 54 -10.96 18.08 6.40
C VAL A 54 -10.95 18.85 5.09
N ALA A 55 -10.66 20.15 5.17
CA ALA A 55 -10.48 21.00 4.00
C ALA A 55 -9.17 20.68 3.26
N PHE A 56 -9.14 21.03 1.97
CA PHE A 56 -7.90 20.96 1.19
C PHE A 56 -6.82 21.87 1.81
N THR A 57 -5.64 21.29 2.07
CA THR A 57 -4.45 22.05 2.44
C THR A 57 -3.33 21.68 1.46
N PHE A 58 -2.80 22.67 0.73
CA PHE A 58 -1.84 22.40 -0.33
C PHE A 58 -0.64 21.58 0.16
N TRP A 59 0.00 22.04 1.24
CA TRP A 59 1.17 21.35 1.79
C TRP A 59 0.83 20.03 2.48
N GLY A 60 -0.34 19.90 3.12
CA GLY A 60 -0.80 18.63 3.68
C GLY A 60 -0.99 17.59 2.59
N VAL A 61 -1.65 17.95 1.49
CA VAL A 61 -1.89 17.05 0.36
C VAL A 61 -0.60 16.66 -0.35
N VAL A 62 0.28 17.61 -0.64
CA VAL A 62 1.56 17.33 -1.33
C VAL A 62 2.44 16.40 -0.48
N LEU A 63 2.62 16.71 0.80
CA LEU A 63 3.46 15.88 1.68
C LEU A 63 2.83 14.52 1.96
N GLY A 64 1.51 14.45 2.11
CA GLY A 64 0.78 13.19 2.23
C GLY A 64 0.93 12.31 0.99
N LEU A 65 0.81 12.89 -0.20
CA LEU A 65 1.01 12.16 -1.47
C LEU A 65 2.45 11.67 -1.60
N MET A 66 3.43 12.53 -1.33
CA MET A 66 4.84 12.16 -1.35
C MET A 66 5.12 11.01 -0.38
N GLY A 67 4.66 11.13 0.87
CA GLY A 67 4.80 10.07 1.88
C GLY A 67 4.16 8.76 1.44
N HIS A 68 2.94 8.81 0.90
CA HIS A 68 2.23 7.64 0.39
C HIS A 68 3.00 6.95 -0.75
N MET A 69 3.47 7.71 -1.74
CA MET A 69 4.21 7.17 -2.89
C MET A 69 5.58 6.61 -2.49
N MET A 70 6.32 7.32 -1.63
CA MET A 70 7.63 6.85 -1.15
C MET A 70 7.49 5.56 -0.34
N ASN A 71 6.56 5.52 0.61
CA ASN A 71 6.31 4.33 1.43
C ASN A 71 5.84 3.16 0.58
N SER A 72 5.01 3.40 -0.44
CA SER A 72 4.56 2.38 -1.37
C SER A 72 5.72 1.68 -2.08
N ILE A 73 6.70 2.44 -2.55
CA ILE A 73 7.91 1.90 -3.20
C ILE A 73 8.73 1.10 -2.19
N ILE A 74 9.02 1.70 -1.02
CA ILE A 74 9.85 1.08 0.03
C ILE A 74 9.23 -0.24 0.50
N LEU A 75 7.94 -0.23 0.82
CA LEU A 75 7.23 -1.41 1.32
C LEU A 75 7.06 -2.48 0.24
N SER A 76 6.95 -2.10 -1.04
CA SER A 76 6.96 -3.07 -2.15
C SER A 76 8.32 -3.75 -2.29
N PHE A 77 9.43 -3.01 -2.12
CA PHE A 77 10.77 -3.59 -2.10
C PHE A 77 10.97 -4.54 -0.92
N ILE A 78 10.51 -4.16 0.27
CA ILE A 78 10.57 -5.01 1.46
C ILE A 78 9.80 -6.31 1.22
N PHE A 79 8.59 -6.23 0.68
CA PHE A 79 7.81 -7.41 0.32
C PHE A 79 8.60 -8.35 -0.63
N LEU A 80 9.15 -7.78 -1.70
CA LEU A 80 9.94 -8.55 -2.67
C LEU A 80 11.17 -9.21 -2.02
N ALA A 81 11.87 -8.48 -1.17
CA ALA A 81 13.07 -8.97 -0.50
C ALA A 81 12.77 -10.09 0.50
N LEU A 82 11.60 -10.06 1.16
CA LEU A 82 11.23 -11.05 2.17
C LEU A 82 10.56 -12.29 1.56
N PHE A 83 9.59 -12.09 0.66
CA PHE A 83 8.66 -13.15 0.26
C PHE A 83 8.86 -13.61 -1.19
N ALA A 84 9.32 -12.73 -2.09
CA ALA A 84 9.50 -13.07 -3.51
C ALA A 84 10.90 -13.64 -3.82
N ARG A 85 11.43 -14.48 -2.92
CA ARG A 85 12.72 -15.15 -3.11
C ARG A 85 12.49 -16.57 -3.66
N GLY A 86 13.12 -16.88 -4.79
CA GLY A 86 13.06 -18.21 -5.41
C GLY A 86 11.72 -18.54 -6.07
N SER A 87 11.47 -19.82 -6.35
CA SER A 87 10.25 -20.30 -7.00
C SER A 87 9.16 -20.60 -5.97
N GLN A 88 8.46 -19.56 -5.53
CA GLN A 88 7.29 -19.69 -4.65
C GLN A 88 6.03 -19.96 -5.48
N ALA A 89 5.10 -20.76 -4.94
CA ALA A 89 3.80 -20.96 -5.58
C ALA A 89 2.98 -19.67 -5.57
N ARG A 90 2.18 -19.43 -6.62
CA ARG A 90 1.34 -18.24 -6.76
C ARG A 90 0.42 -18.01 -5.56
N GLY A 91 -0.23 -19.08 -5.07
CA GLY A 91 -1.10 -19.00 -3.90
C GLY A 91 -0.35 -18.50 -2.65
N THR A 92 0.86 -19.01 -2.40
CA THR A 92 1.70 -18.61 -1.28
C THR A 92 2.09 -17.15 -1.33
N LEU A 93 2.43 -16.62 -2.52
CA LEU A 93 2.78 -15.21 -2.67
C LEU A 93 1.57 -14.30 -2.42
N ILE A 94 0.38 -14.67 -2.89
CA ILE A 94 -0.86 -13.90 -2.68
C ILE A 94 -1.23 -13.87 -1.19
N THR A 95 -1.21 -15.01 -0.51
CA THR A 95 -1.55 -15.07 0.92
C THR A 95 -0.51 -14.38 1.79
N SER A 96 0.78 -14.54 1.49
CA SER A 96 1.87 -13.81 2.18
C SER A 96 1.74 -12.31 1.94
N GLY A 97 1.37 -11.90 0.72
CA GLY A 97 1.07 -10.52 0.37
C GLY A 97 -0.08 -9.95 1.20
N ALA A 98 -1.20 -10.66 1.28
CA ALA A 98 -2.36 -10.25 2.09
C ALA A 98 -1.99 -10.09 3.58
N ALA A 99 -1.25 -11.05 4.14
CA ALA A 99 -0.77 -10.98 5.51
C ALA A 99 0.21 -9.81 5.73
N TYR A 100 1.10 -9.57 4.78
CA TYR A 100 2.00 -8.41 4.79
C TYR A 100 1.22 -7.08 4.73
N GLY A 101 0.21 -6.98 3.87
CA GLY A 101 -0.70 -5.84 3.81
C GLY A 101 -1.39 -5.58 5.15
N LEU A 102 -1.90 -6.63 5.80
CA LEU A 102 -2.49 -6.51 7.14
C LEU A 102 -1.46 -6.01 8.18
N ALA A 103 -0.21 -6.48 8.13
CA ALA A 103 0.85 -5.99 9.01
C ALA A 103 1.16 -4.51 8.78
N VAL A 104 1.16 -4.06 7.51
CA VAL A 104 1.33 -2.66 7.14
C VAL A 104 0.16 -1.80 7.66
N PHE A 105 -1.08 -2.29 7.54
CA PHE A 105 -2.25 -1.65 8.16
C PHE A 105 -2.05 -1.51 9.68
N VAL A 106 -1.65 -2.58 10.37
CA VAL A 106 -1.41 -2.55 11.82
C VAL A 106 -0.35 -1.52 12.17
N MET A 107 0.74 -1.45 11.42
CA MET A 107 1.77 -0.44 11.62
C MET A 107 1.20 0.99 11.47
N TRP A 108 0.50 1.29 10.38
CA TRP A 108 -0.01 2.64 10.11
C TRP A 108 -1.18 3.05 11.01
N TYR A 109 -2.07 2.13 11.34
CA TYR A 109 -3.27 2.43 12.10
C TYR A 109 -3.07 2.28 13.60
N LEU A 110 -2.18 1.41 14.07
CA LEU A 110 -1.98 1.19 15.51
C LEU A 110 -0.69 1.80 16.04
N VAL A 111 0.42 1.75 15.28
CA VAL A 111 1.74 2.19 15.76
C VAL A 111 2.01 3.66 15.47
N VAL A 112 1.85 4.09 14.21
CA VAL A 112 2.13 5.48 13.81
C VAL A 112 1.32 6.52 14.60
N PRO A 113 0.07 6.27 15.04
CA PRO A 113 -0.67 7.24 15.83
C PRO A 113 -0.07 7.58 17.19
N ALA A 114 0.93 6.83 17.67
CA ALA A 114 1.73 7.25 18.82
C ALA A 114 2.48 8.57 18.57
N ILE A 115 2.79 8.89 17.32
CA ILE A 115 3.39 10.16 16.91
C ILE A 115 2.47 11.00 16.02
N ASP A 116 1.46 10.41 15.39
CA ASP A 116 0.51 11.11 14.52
C ASP A 116 -0.96 10.72 14.81
N PRO A 117 -1.54 11.23 15.91
CA PRO A 117 -2.84 10.76 16.41
C PRO A 117 -3.99 10.91 15.42
N VAL A 118 -3.91 11.89 14.51
CA VAL A 118 -4.97 12.20 13.54
C VAL A 118 -5.23 11.04 12.57
N LEU A 119 -4.24 10.17 12.33
CA LEU A 119 -4.42 8.97 11.50
C LEU A 119 -5.48 8.00 12.05
N ARG A 120 -5.80 8.06 13.35
CA ARG A 120 -6.91 7.26 13.93
C ARG A 120 -8.29 7.68 13.45
N GLN A 121 -8.41 8.86 12.84
CA GLN A 121 -9.66 9.33 12.27
C GLN A 121 -9.99 8.66 10.93
N LEU A 122 -9.07 7.90 10.33
CA LEU A 122 -9.34 7.09 9.14
C LEU A 122 -10.35 5.96 9.43
N ASN A 123 -11.13 5.62 8.41
CA ASN A 123 -12.07 4.52 8.40
C ASN A 123 -11.31 3.18 8.45
N ALA A 124 -11.06 2.69 9.67
CA ALA A 124 -10.23 1.50 9.91
C ALA A 124 -10.65 0.27 9.07
N PRO A 125 -11.95 -0.08 8.95
CA PRO A 125 -12.36 -1.18 8.09
C PRO A 125 -11.93 -1.04 6.63
N VAL A 126 -12.17 0.14 6.02
CA VAL A 126 -11.77 0.38 4.62
C VAL A 126 -10.25 0.37 4.51
N PHE A 127 -9.57 1.07 5.42
CA PHE A 127 -8.11 1.14 5.46
C PHE A 127 -7.48 -0.27 5.53
N ALA A 128 -8.01 -1.15 6.39
CA ALA A 128 -7.55 -2.53 6.52
C ALA A 128 -7.77 -3.36 5.25
N VAL A 129 -8.98 -3.31 4.69
CA VAL A 129 -9.33 -4.06 3.47
C VAL A 129 -8.46 -3.60 2.30
N ALA A 130 -8.29 -2.28 2.15
CA ALA A 130 -7.49 -1.67 1.09
C ALA A 130 -6.03 -2.14 1.18
N HIS A 131 -5.46 -2.20 2.39
CA HIS A 131 -4.10 -2.71 2.63
C HIS A 131 -3.96 -4.21 2.35
N ILE A 132 -4.92 -5.03 2.77
CA ILE A 132 -4.94 -6.47 2.48
C ILE A 132 -4.98 -6.71 0.97
N MET A 133 -5.84 -5.99 0.26
CA MET A 133 -5.96 -6.07 -1.20
C MET A 133 -4.69 -5.61 -1.91
N TRP A 134 -4.08 -4.52 -1.46
CA TRP A 134 -2.80 -4.04 -1.98
C TRP A 134 -1.69 -5.09 -1.80
N GLY A 135 -1.57 -5.68 -0.61
CA GLY A 135 -0.60 -6.73 -0.34
C GLY A 135 -0.82 -7.98 -1.20
N ALA A 136 -2.08 -8.41 -1.34
CA ALA A 136 -2.44 -9.52 -2.22
C ALA A 136 -2.08 -9.23 -3.69
N ALA A 137 -2.28 -7.99 -4.15
CA ALA A 137 -1.89 -7.55 -5.48
C ALA A 137 -0.37 -7.60 -5.69
N LEU A 138 0.45 -7.22 -4.69
CA LEU A 138 1.90 -7.39 -4.75
C LEU A 138 2.29 -8.86 -4.91
N GLY A 139 1.67 -9.75 -4.15
CA GLY A 139 1.88 -11.20 -4.26
C GLY A 139 1.53 -11.75 -5.64
N LEU A 140 0.40 -11.31 -6.19
CA LEU A 140 -0.03 -11.66 -7.54
C LEU A 140 0.98 -11.18 -8.60
N LEU A 141 1.42 -9.92 -8.53
CA LEU A 141 2.37 -9.35 -9.47
C LEU A 141 3.73 -10.04 -9.41
N ALA A 142 4.21 -10.38 -8.21
CA ALA A 142 5.44 -11.14 -8.01
C ALA A 142 5.35 -12.54 -8.64
N SER A 143 4.19 -13.21 -8.52
CA SER A 143 3.98 -14.54 -9.10
C SER A 143 4.01 -14.55 -10.64
N ALA A 144 3.46 -13.51 -11.28
CA ALA A 144 3.41 -13.40 -12.74
C ALA A 144 4.81 -13.16 -13.37
N GLY A 145 5.79 -12.72 -12.57
CA GLY A 145 7.19 -12.59 -12.99
C GLY A 145 8.01 -13.88 -12.89
N ALA A 146 7.43 -14.96 -12.35
CA ALA A 146 8.08 -16.27 -12.17
C ALA A 146 7.63 -17.33 -13.19
N GLU A 147 6.39 -17.26 -13.69
CA GLU A 147 5.83 -18.24 -14.65
C GLU A 147 6.60 -18.36 -15.99
N PRO A 148 7.08 -17.29 -16.64
CA PRO A 148 7.77 -17.42 -17.93
C PRO A 148 9.08 -18.20 -17.86
N ALA A 149 9.79 -18.13 -16.72
CA ALA A 149 11.10 -18.74 -16.56
C ALA A 149 11.03 -20.26 -16.39
N LEU A 150 9.93 -20.78 -15.83
CA LEU A 150 9.71 -22.21 -15.65
C LEU A 150 9.40 -22.91 -16.98
N GLN A 151 8.54 -22.32 -17.83
CA GLN A 151 8.16 -22.93 -19.12
C GLN A 151 9.32 -23.04 -20.12
N VAL A 152 10.26 -22.10 -20.12
CA VAL A 152 11.46 -22.18 -20.98
C VAL A 152 12.35 -23.35 -20.57
N LYS A 153 12.52 -23.56 -19.26
CA LYS A 153 13.39 -24.61 -18.72
C LYS A 153 12.85 -26.02 -18.98
N THR A 154 11.53 -26.21 -18.94
CA THR A 154 10.88 -27.50 -19.26
C THR A 154 10.98 -27.85 -20.74
N LYS A 155 10.97 -26.86 -21.65
CA LYS A 155 11.08 -27.09 -23.09
C LYS A 155 12.51 -27.45 -23.54
N THR A 156 13.54 -26.97 -22.84
CA THR A 156 14.94 -27.29 -23.17
C THR A 156 15.43 -28.62 -22.60
N ALA A 157 14.75 -29.16 -21.59
CA ALA A 157 15.11 -30.45 -20.98
C ALA A 157 14.43 -31.66 -21.66
N SER A 158 13.60 -31.42 -22.67
CA SER A 158 12.84 -32.44 -23.41
C SER A 158 13.26 -32.55 -24.89
N ALA A 159 14.42 -31.98 -25.24
CA ALA A 159 15.09 -32.11 -26.54
C ALA A 159 16.44 -32.81 -26.34
#